data_AF-A0A2A3XZQ0-F1
#
_entry.id   AF-A0A2A3XZQ0-F1
#
_cell.length_a   1.000
_cell.length_b   1.000
_cell.length_c   1.000
_cell.angle_alpha   90.00
_cell.angle_beta   90.00
_cell.angle_gamma   90.00
#
_symmetry.space_group_name_H-M   'P 1'
#
loop_
_entity.id
_entity.type
_entity.pdbx_description
1 polymer ?
#
loop_
_entity_poly.entity_id
_entity_poly.type
_entity_poly.pdbx_seq_one_letter_code
_entity_poly.pdbx_strand_id
1 'polypeptide(L)' 'MLEINLFEAIFLFVWLAVIVMTAWNLWMERSFKNLVVLLASAIIPVLGTVVGIVVGGLEWARRVKAHRESKA' A
#
# COMPACT_ATOMS: atom_id res chain seq x y z
N MET A 1 16.03 8.57 11.17
CA MET A 1 16.42 7.17 11.38
C MET A 1 15.30 6.30 10.85
N LEU A 2 15.60 5.40 9.92
CA LEU A 2 14.63 4.56 9.23
C LEU A 2 14.32 3.36 10.15
N GLU A 3 13.55 3.56 11.21
CA GLU A 3 13.03 2.46 12.01
C GLU A 3 11.87 1.84 11.23
N ILE A 4 12.19 0.93 10.30
CA ILE A 4 11.17 0.05 9.72
C ILE A 4 10.65 -0.79 10.88
N ASN A 5 9.37 -0.60 11.24
CA ASN A 5 8.75 -1.41 12.26
C ASN A 5 8.80 -2.88 11.82
N LEU A 6 9.10 -3.81 12.74
CA LEU A 6 9.17 -5.25 12.44
C LEU A 6 7.92 -5.74 11.67
N PHE A 7 6.77 -5.16 11.98
CA PHE A 7 5.51 -5.43 11.31
C PHE A 7 5.49 -4.99 9.84
N GLU A 8 6.02 -3.81 9.51
CA GLU A 8 6.18 -3.36 8.12
C GLU A 8 7.16 -4.22 7.35
N ALA A 9 8.29 -4.59 7.98
CA ALA A 9 9.27 -5.46 7.35
C ALA A 9 8.67 -6.84 7.00
N ILE A 10 7.90 -7.44 7.91
CA ILE A 10 7.20 -8.70 7.66
C ILE A 10 6.18 -8.53 6.53
N PHE A 11 5.39 -7.45 6.54
CA PHE A 11 4.38 -7.20 5.52
C PHE A 11 4.99 -7.04 4.13
N LEU A 12 6.08 -6.26 4.03
CA LEU A 12 6.84 -6.09 2.79
C LEU A 12 7.45 -7.42 2.31
N PHE A 13 8.00 -8.22 3.23
CA PHE A 13 8.59 -9.51 2.88
C PHE A 13 7.57 -10.51 2.34
N VAL A 14 6.41 -10.62 3.00
CA VAL A 14 5.30 -11.47 2.53
C VAL A 14 4.79 -11.01 1.17
N TRP A 15 4.62 -9.69 0.98
CA TRP A 15 4.21 -9.14 -0.31
C TRP A 15 5.22 -9.45 -1.42
N LEU A 16 6.52 -9.31 -1.14
CA LEU A 16 7.57 -9.63 -2.10
C LEU A 16 7.57 -11.12 -2.48
N ALA A 17 7.37 -12.00 -1.50
CA ALA A 17 7.28 -13.44 -1.72
C ALA A 17 6.11 -13.80 -2.65
N VAL A 18 4.94 -13.18 -2.45
CA VAL A 18 3.77 -13.38 -3.32
C VAL A 18 4.06 -12.94 -4.76
N ILE A 19 4.74 -11.80 -4.95
CA ILE A 19 5.13 -11.33 -6.30
C ILE A 19 6.08 -12.33 -6.97
N VAL A 20 7.12 -12.77 -6.26
CA VAL A 20 8.11 -13.71 -6.80
C VAL A 20 7.45 -15.03 -7.17
N MET A 21 6.62 -15.60 -6.29
CA MET A 21 5.91 -16.84 -6.56
C MET A 21 4.93 -16.70 -7.75
N THR A 22 4.20 -15.58 -7.83
CA THR A 22 3.26 -15.34 -8.93
C THR A 22 3.98 -15.15 -10.26
N ALA A 23 5.11 -14.43 -10.26
CA ALA A 23 5.94 -14.24 -11.46
C ALA A 23 6.56 -15.57 -11.92
N TRP A 24 7.05 -16.38 -10.98
CA TRP A 24 7.55 -17.72 -11.28
C TRP A 24 6.45 -18.62 -11.87
N ASN A 25 5.26 -18.59 -11.29
CA ASN A 25 4.13 -19.39 -11.77
C ASN A 25 3.64 -18.92 -13.15
N LEU A 26 3.69 -17.61 -13.41
CA LEU A 26 3.40 -17.05 -14.73
C LEU A 26 4.44 -17.49 -15.78
N TRP A 27 5.73 -17.57 -15.39
CA TRP A 27 6.79 -18.03 -16.27
C TRP A 27 6.61 -19.51 -16.67
N MET A 28 6.25 -20.37 -15.71
CA MET A 28 6.06 -21.80 -15.93
C MET A 28 4.77 -22.13 -16.70
N GLU A 29 3.64 -21.55 -16.31
CA GLU A 29 2.32 -21.94 -16.84
C GLU A 29 1.75 -20.98 -17.88
N ARG A 30 2.32 -19.78 -18.04
CA ARG A 30 1.81 -18.68 -18.92
C ARG A 30 0.30 -18.43 -18.81
N SER A 31 -0.24 -18.53 -17.61
CA SER A 31 -1.67 -18.32 -17.34
C SER A 31 -2.04 -16.84 -17.27
N PHE A 32 -3.10 -16.43 -18.00
CA PHE A 32 -3.64 -15.07 -17.95
C PHE A 32 -4.05 -14.66 -16.52
N LYS A 33 -4.49 -15.61 -15.69
CA LYS A 33 -4.85 -15.34 -14.29
C LYS A 33 -3.63 -14.87 -13.49
N ASN A 34 -2.47 -15.51 -13.66
CA ASN A 34 -1.23 -15.14 -12.97
C ASN A 34 -0.76 -13.75 -13.41
N LEU A 35 -0.98 -13.37 -14.68
CA LEU A 35 -0.69 -12.03 -15.19
C LEU A 35 -1.56 -10.97 -14.51
N VAL A 36 -2.87 -11.22 -14.39
CA VAL A 36 -3.80 -10.31 -13.71
C VAL A 36 -3.44 -10.16 -12.24
N VAL A 37 -3.13 -11.27 -11.55
CA VAL A 37 -2.71 -11.24 -10.14
C VAL A 37 -1.42 -10.43 -9.96
N LEU A 38 -0.43 -10.62 -10.85
CA LEU A 38 0.83 -9.88 -10.80
C LEU A 38 0.59 -8.37 -10.98
N LEU A 39 -0.22 -7.97 -11.97
CA LEU A 39 -0.57 -6.57 -12.20
C LEU A 39 -1.33 -5.96 -11.01
N ALA A 40 -2.32 -6.67 -10.45
CA ALA A 40 -3.06 -6.22 -9.29
C ALA A 40 -2.15 -6.05 -8.07
N SER A 41 -1.22 -6.99 -7.84
CA SER A 41 -0.28 -6.95 -6.71
C SER A 41 0.65 -5.73 -6.74
N ALA A 42 0.93 -5.18 -7.91
CA ALA A 42 1.71 -3.96 -8.08
C ALA A 42 0.88 -2.68 -7.89
N ILE A 43 -0.39 -2.69 -8.30
CA ILE A 43 -1.28 -1.51 -8.25
C ILE A 43 -1.86 -1.27 -6.85
N ILE A 44 -2.25 -2.35 -6.14
CA ILE A 44 -2.91 -2.26 -4.83
C ILE A 44 -2.10 -1.46 -3.80
N PRO A 45 -0.76 -1.66 -3.64
CA PRO A 45 0.03 -0.87 -2.68
C PRO A 45 0.07 0.62 -3.02
N VAL A 46 0.11 0.96 -4.31
CA VAL A 46 0.10 2.35 -4.78
C VAL A 46 -1.23 3.01 -4.42
N LEU A 47 -2.35 2.31 -4.68
CA LEU A 47 -3.68 2.80 -4.29
C LEU A 47 -3.82 2.96 -2.78
N GLY A 48 -3.33 1.99 -1.99
CA GLY A 48 -3.33 2.08 -0.53
C GLY A 48 -2.58 3.31 -0.01
N THR A 49 -1.42 3.61 -0.61
CA THR A 49 -0.63 4.80 -0.28
C THR A 49 -1.37 6.09 -0.62
N VAL A 50 -1.97 6.18 -1.81
CA VAL A 50 -2.74 7.36 -2.23
C VAL A 50 -3.93 7.60 -1.30
N VAL A 51 -4.69 6.55 -0.97
CA VAL A 51 -5.81 6.64 -0.04
C VAL A 51 -5.34 7.10 1.35
N GLY A 52 -4.23 6.54 1.86
CA GLY A 52 -3.65 6.95 3.13
C GLY A 52 -3.29 8.44 3.17
N ILE A 53 -2.67 8.96 2.10
CA ILE A 53 -2.34 10.38 1.97
C ILE A 53 -3.61 11.25 1.94
N VAL A 54 -4.61 10.87 1.16
CA VAL A 54 -5.87 11.64 1.04
C VAL A 54 -6.62 11.68 2.37
N VAL A 55 -6.77 10.53 3.04
CA VAL A 55 -7.46 10.45 4.34
C VAL A 55 -6.68 11.23 5.40
N GLY A 56 -5.36 11.05 5.48
CA GLY A 56 -4.51 11.77 6.43
C GLY A 56 -4.53 13.28 6.22
N GLY A 57 -4.54 13.73 4.96
CA GLY A 57 -4.66 15.14 4.60
C GLY A 57 -6.02 15.73 4.99
N LEU A 58 -7.11 15.00 4.75
CA LEU A 58 -8.46 15.41 5.15
C LEU A 58 -8.60 15.51 6.68
N GLU A 59 -8.05 14.54 7.41
CA GLU A 59 -8.03 14.59 8.89
C GLU A 59 -7.24 15.78 9.41
N TRP A 60 -6.08 16.06 8.81
CA TRP A 60 -5.28 17.22 9.17
C TRP A 60 -6.04 18.52 8.94
N ALA A 61 -6.67 18.67 7.78
CA ALA A 61 -7.49 19.85 7.47
C ALA A 61 -8.65 20.03 8.47
N ARG A 62 -9.33 18.95 8.88
CA ARG A 62 -10.37 19.00 9.92
C ARG A 62 -9.80 19.42 11.27
N ARG A 63 -8.66 18.86 11.69
CA ARG A 63 -7.99 19.25 12.94
C ARG A 63 -7.63 20.73 12.96
N VAL A 64 -7.06 21.24 11.86
CA VAL A 64 -6.70 22.67 11.72
C VAL A 64 -7.94 23.56 11.77
N LYS A 65 -9.03 23.18 11.08
CA LYS A 65 -10.29 23.94 11.09
C LYS A 65 -10.89 24.00 12.51
N ALA A 66 -10.99 22.87 13.20
CA ALA A 66 -11.50 22.81 14.56
C ALA A 66 -10.66 23.66 15.53
N HIS A 67 -9.34 23.68 15.35
CA HIS A 67 -8.45 24.50 16.18
C HIS A 67 -8.64 26.01 15.96
N ARG A 68 -8.94 26.44 14.73
CA ARG A 68 -9.26 27.85 14.42
C ARG A 68 -10.59 28.27 15.03
N GLU A 69 -11.61 27.42 14.95
CA GLU A 69 -12.93 27.68 15.52
C GLU A 69 -12.90 27.73 17.06
N SER A 70 -12.04 26.94 17.71
CA SER A 70 -11.87 27.00 19.17
C SER A 70 -11.17 28.27 19.72
N LYS A 71 -10.56 29.07 18.83
CA LYS A 71 -9.82 30.29 19.17
C LYS A 71 -10.52 31.59 18.77
N ALA A 72 -11.67 31.49 18.09
CA ALA A 72 -12.53 32.62 17.71
C ALA A 72 -13.65 32.76 18.75
#